data_AF-A0A0C3BKC8-F1
#
_entry.id   AF-A0A0C3BKC8-F1
#
_cell.length_a   1.000
_cell.length_b   1.000
_cell.length_c   1.000
_cell.angle_alpha   90.00
_cell.angle_beta   90.00
_cell.angle_gamma   90.00
#
_symmetry.space_group_name_H-M   'P 1'
#
loop_
_entity.id
_entity.type
_entity.pdbx_description
1 polymer ?
#
loop_
_entity_poly.entity_id
_entity_poly.type
_entity_poly.pdbx_seq_one_letter_code
_entity_poly.pdbx_strand_id
1 'polypeptide(L)'
;MFERASTTPLHLNTKYGDLSPMVAKGPLEPRVHNLPRRRKTSDQTVRKISETTVKDACAPRRTASSESRCTVEPDESCLQELVPNLFVAFVDEEGYNQVQGMSGEPFTHFVRISSVFRKNISQNVMEHTVDDNGAQVLHLIVPRDAGDDGQTILMPPQLLTARDFLSQAMPRHYHLLPVPAEYPAVRILITTSNKRAADAISVAACYLAFESGETTHTVLECINEEEDILGTWRGIVSRDGIDVIEHITQS
;
A
#
# COMPACT_ATOMS: atom_id res chain seq x y z
N MET A 1 -1.14 26.64 -41.62
CA MET A 1 -1.75 25.51 -42.37
C MET A 1 -1.57 24.31 -41.46
N PHE A 2 -2.60 23.94 -40.69
CA PHE A 2 -2.48 22.92 -39.64
C PHE A 2 -2.87 21.55 -40.21
N GLU A 3 -1.91 20.62 -40.20
CA GLU A 3 -2.14 19.23 -40.57
C GLU A 3 -3.03 18.56 -39.53
N ARG A 4 -4.15 17.97 -40.00
CA ARG A 4 -5.04 17.14 -39.20
C ARG A 4 -4.42 15.76 -39.05
N ALA A 5 -4.13 15.35 -37.82
CA ALA A 5 -3.76 13.98 -37.50
C ALA A 5 -4.97 13.04 -37.68
N SER A 6 -4.80 12.03 -38.53
CA SER A 6 -5.80 11.01 -38.83
C SER A 6 -5.89 9.99 -37.70
N THR A 7 -7.02 9.97 -37.00
CA THR A 7 -7.36 8.96 -35.99
C THR A 7 -7.67 7.63 -36.69
N THR A 8 -6.85 6.60 -36.47
CA THR A 8 -7.10 5.24 -36.96
C THR A 8 -7.81 4.43 -35.87
N PRO A 9 -8.99 3.83 -36.14
CA PRO A 9 -9.69 3.01 -35.15
C PRO A 9 -9.02 1.63 -35.05
N LEU A 10 -8.59 1.28 -33.83
CA LEU A 10 -8.09 -0.06 -33.51
C LEU A 10 -9.25 -1.07 -33.49
N HIS A 11 -9.22 -1.99 -34.45
CA HIS A 11 -10.18 -3.08 -34.59
C HIS A 11 -9.77 -4.23 -33.66
N LEU A 12 -10.41 -4.33 -32.49
CA LEU A 12 -10.22 -5.45 -31.57
C LEU A 12 -10.94 -6.70 -32.11
N ASN A 13 -10.15 -7.66 -32.58
CA ASN A 13 -10.60 -8.98 -32.99
C ASN A 13 -10.85 -9.85 -31.74
N THR A 14 -12.07 -9.83 -31.22
CA THR A 14 -12.54 -10.79 -30.21
C THR A 14 -12.88 -12.12 -30.90
N LYS A 15 -11.90 -13.03 -30.94
CA LYS A 15 -12.17 -14.44 -31.22
C LYS A 15 -12.93 -15.03 -30.03
N TYR A 16 -14.24 -15.17 -30.18
CA TYR A 16 -15.09 -15.96 -29.29
C TYR A 16 -14.63 -17.43 -29.35
N GLY A 17 -13.94 -17.85 -28.29
CA GLY A 17 -13.64 -19.25 -28.02
C GLY A 17 -14.88 -19.95 -27.49
N ASP A 18 -15.44 -20.81 -28.33
CA ASP A 18 -16.06 -22.11 -28.03
C ASP A 18 -16.70 -22.27 -26.62
N LEU A 19 -18.00 -21.98 -26.56
CA LEU A 19 -18.84 -22.28 -25.40
C LEU A 19 -19.12 -23.78 -25.36
N SER A 20 -18.34 -24.52 -24.58
CA SER A 20 -18.71 -25.88 -24.18
C SER A 20 -20.02 -25.86 -23.37
N PRO A 21 -20.99 -26.73 -23.67
CA PRO A 21 -22.27 -26.76 -22.97
C PRO A 21 -22.08 -27.17 -21.51
N MET A 22 -22.49 -26.29 -20.59
CA MET A 22 -22.52 -26.57 -19.15
C MET A 22 -23.44 -27.76 -18.85
N VAL A 23 -22.87 -28.81 -18.29
CA VAL A 23 -23.59 -29.96 -17.75
C VAL A 23 -24.41 -29.51 -16.54
N ALA A 24 -25.72 -29.76 -16.58
CA ALA A 24 -26.65 -29.43 -15.50
C ALA A 24 -26.25 -30.12 -14.19
N LYS A 25 -26.03 -29.33 -13.14
CA LYS A 25 -25.81 -29.83 -11.78
C LYS A 25 -27.09 -30.49 -11.27
N GLY A 26 -26.97 -31.74 -10.85
CA GLY A 26 -28.09 -32.53 -10.31
C GLY A 26 -28.66 -31.97 -8.99
N PRO A 27 -29.75 -32.57 -8.50
CA PRO A 27 -30.46 -32.12 -7.31
C PRO A 27 -29.55 -32.11 -6.07
N LEU A 28 -29.45 -30.95 -5.42
CA LEU A 28 -28.72 -30.78 -4.16
C LEU A 28 -29.50 -31.44 -3.03
N GLU A 29 -28.93 -32.47 -2.41
CA GLU A 29 -29.48 -33.05 -1.19
C GLU A 29 -29.38 -32.05 -0.02
N PRO A 30 -30.43 -31.91 0.80
CA PRO A 30 -30.42 -31.05 1.97
C PRO A 30 -29.48 -31.62 3.04
N ARG A 31 -28.34 -30.95 3.27
CA ARG A 31 -27.41 -31.27 4.37
C ARG A 31 -28.03 -30.88 5.71
N VAL A 32 -28.65 -31.87 6.35
CA VAL A 32 -29.16 -31.81 7.73
C VAL A 32 -27.96 -31.94 8.68
N HIS A 33 -27.24 -30.86 9.02
CA HIS A 33 -26.41 -30.78 10.24
C HIS A 33 -25.76 -29.39 10.37
N ASN A 34 -26.56 -28.41 10.79
CA ASN A 34 -26.05 -27.15 11.35
C ASN A 34 -26.66 -26.96 12.74
N LEU A 35 -26.18 -27.75 13.72
CA LEU A 35 -26.48 -27.47 15.12
C LEU A 35 -25.39 -26.57 15.70
N PRO A 36 -25.73 -25.42 16.30
CA PRO A 36 -24.77 -24.53 16.92
C PRO A 36 -24.09 -25.22 18.11
N ARG A 37 -22.78 -25.44 17.99
CA ARG A 37 -21.93 -26.03 19.02
C ARG A 37 -21.71 -25.03 20.15
N ARG A 38 -22.56 -25.10 21.18
CA ARG A 38 -22.48 -24.36 22.46
C ARG A 38 -21.11 -24.58 23.13
N ARG A 39 -20.20 -23.60 23.04
CA ARG A 39 -18.91 -23.63 23.77
C ARG A 39 -19.15 -23.27 25.24
N LYS A 40 -18.63 -24.13 26.13
CA LYS A 40 -18.60 -23.94 27.59
C LYS A 40 -17.60 -22.84 27.93
N THR A 41 -18.03 -21.86 28.72
CA THR A 41 -17.19 -20.85 29.36
C THR A 41 -16.39 -21.50 30.49
N SER A 42 -15.06 -21.44 30.40
CA SER A 42 -14.17 -21.82 31.50
C SER A 42 -13.88 -20.56 32.32
N ASP A 43 -14.31 -20.55 33.57
CA ASP A 43 -13.84 -19.62 34.59
C ASP A 43 -12.32 -19.72 34.71
N GLN A 44 -11.61 -18.61 34.50
CA GLN A 44 -10.22 -18.49 34.90
C GLN A 44 -10.09 -17.43 36.00
N THR A 45 -9.88 -17.98 37.18
CA THR A 45 -9.51 -17.38 38.45
C THR A 45 -8.50 -16.23 38.34
N VAL A 46 -8.94 -15.09 38.87
CA VAL A 46 -8.14 -13.93 39.30
C VAL A 46 -7.02 -14.40 40.24
N ARG A 47 -5.75 -14.20 39.85
CA ARG A 47 -4.61 -14.26 40.77
C ARG A 47 -4.21 -12.84 41.18
N LYS A 48 -4.51 -12.56 42.45
CA LYS A 48 -4.11 -11.41 43.25
C LYS A 48 -2.73 -11.69 43.84
N ILE A 49 -1.69 -10.93 43.47
CA ILE A 49 -0.35 -10.98 44.08
C ILE A 49 0.18 -9.54 44.07
N SER A 50 -0.06 -8.79 45.15
CA SER A 50 0.87 -8.47 46.25
C SER A 50 1.64 -7.18 46.00
N GLU A 51 1.19 -6.14 46.70
CA GLU A 51 1.97 -4.92 46.99
C GLU A 51 3.27 -5.31 47.70
N THR A 52 4.39 -4.83 47.17
CA THR A 52 5.66 -4.81 47.90
C THR A 52 6.16 -3.37 47.95
N THR A 53 5.90 -2.74 49.08
CA THR A 53 6.37 -1.41 49.46
C THR A 53 7.85 -1.50 49.77
N VAL A 54 8.71 -0.92 48.93
CA VAL A 54 10.11 -0.66 49.28
C VAL A 54 10.30 0.85 49.29
N LYS A 55 10.24 1.40 50.50
CA LYS A 55 10.85 2.69 50.82
C LYS A 55 12.35 2.43 50.95
N ASP A 56 13.16 3.06 50.12
CA ASP A 56 14.40 3.66 50.61
C ASP A 56 14.92 4.76 49.69
N ALA A 57 15.41 5.79 50.36
CA ALA A 57 15.74 7.09 49.82
C ALA A 57 17.09 7.08 49.10
N CYS A 58 17.14 7.65 47.90
CA CYS A 58 18.35 8.30 47.40
C CYS A 58 17.95 9.42 46.44
N ALA A 59 18.34 10.65 46.77
CA ALA A 59 17.98 11.85 46.04
C ALA A 59 18.48 11.81 44.59
N PRO A 60 17.62 12.00 43.57
CA PRO A 60 18.09 12.24 42.21
C PRO A 60 18.35 13.74 42.02
N ARG A 61 19.62 14.05 41.77
CA ARG A 61 20.08 15.35 41.28
C ARG A 61 19.31 15.65 39.99
N ARG A 62 18.46 16.68 40.03
CA ARG A 62 17.80 17.24 38.84
C ARG A 62 18.85 17.82 37.89
N THR A 63 19.48 16.98 37.08
CA THR A 63 20.01 17.42 35.79
C THR A 63 18.82 17.56 34.87
N ALA A 64 18.43 18.81 34.63
CA ALA A 64 17.53 19.15 33.52
C ALA A 64 18.22 18.72 32.23
N SER A 65 18.01 17.46 31.83
CA SER A 65 18.22 17.01 30.47
C SER A 65 17.23 17.80 29.63
N SER A 66 17.75 18.85 29.01
CA SER A 66 17.10 19.57 27.95
C SER A 66 16.80 18.54 26.86
N GLU A 67 15.60 17.96 26.92
CA GLU A 67 14.96 17.28 25.79
C GLU A 67 14.87 18.34 24.69
N SER A 68 15.94 18.42 23.89
CA SER A 68 15.93 19.10 22.61
C SER A 68 14.87 18.39 21.80
N ARG A 69 13.65 18.92 21.85
CA ARG A 69 12.62 18.64 20.85
C ARG A 69 13.18 19.23 19.58
N CYS A 70 13.97 18.43 18.88
CA CYS A 70 14.39 18.71 17.53
C CYS A 70 13.10 18.69 16.71
N THR A 71 12.47 19.87 16.57
CA THR A 71 11.48 20.11 15.53
C THR A 71 12.27 20.11 14.23
N VAL A 72 12.56 18.90 13.76
CA VAL A 72 13.00 18.67 12.38
C VAL A 72 11.79 19.08 11.56
N GLU A 73 11.88 20.25 10.93
CA GLU A 73 10.94 20.61 9.86
C GLU A 73 10.98 19.46 8.86
N PRO A 74 9.84 18.78 8.62
CA PRO A 74 9.82 17.61 7.74
C PRO A 74 10.22 18.09 6.34
N ASP A 75 11.34 17.57 5.82
CA ASP A 75 11.76 17.82 4.45
C ASP A 75 10.57 17.57 3.52
N GLU A 76 10.17 18.61 2.79
CA GLU A 76 8.86 18.73 2.14
C GLU A 76 8.61 17.72 1.01
N SER A 77 9.63 16.93 0.62
CA SER A 77 9.46 15.81 -0.32
C SER A 77 10.43 14.66 -0.02
N CYS A 78 9.97 13.73 0.81
CA CYS A 78 10.73 12.52 1.14
C CYS A 78 10.59 11.48 0.02
N LEU A 79 11.25 11.69 -1.13
CA LEU A 79 11.31 10.69 -2.20
C LEU A 79 12.32 9.59 -1.83
N GLN A 80 11.86 8.35 -1.79
CA GLN A 80 12.66 7.19 -1.45
C GLN A 80 12.42 6.05 -2.44
N GLU A 81 13.50 5.42 -2.93
CA GLU A 81 13.42 4.15 -3.65
C GLU A 81 13.36 3.00 -2.64
N LEU A 82 12.37 2.12 -2.75
CA LEU A 82 12.23 0.93 -1.88
C LEU A 82 12.92 -0.29 -2.50
N VAL A 83 12.68 -0.51 -3.79
CA VAL A 83 13.34 -1.52 -4.63
C VAL A 83 13.54 -0.89 -6.01
N PRO A 84 14.41 -1.46 -6.88
CA PRO A 84 14.68 -0.88 -8.19
C PRO A 84 13.39 -0.53 -8.94
N ASN A 85 13.24 0.74 -9.28
CA ASN A 85 12.12 1.34 -10.00
C ASN A 85 10.79 1.50 -9.24
N LEU A 86 10.73 1.20 -7.94
CA LEU A 86 9.56 1.43 -7.09
C LEU A 86 9.87 2.46 -6.02
N PHE A 87 9.22 3.62 -6.13
CA PHE A 87 9.47 4.77 -5.25
C PHE A 87 8.24 5.10 -4.41
N VAL A 88 8.48 5.66 -3.23
CA VAL A 88 7.47 6.28 -2.37
C VAL A 88 7.83 7.75 -2.16
N ALA A 89 6.83 8.63 -2.08
CA ALA A 89 7.06 10.03 -1.76
C ALA A 89 5.90 10.67 -1.01
N PHE A 90 6.24 11.67 -0.19
CA PHE A 90 5.26 12.64 0.29
C PHE A 90 5.04 13.71 -0.76
N VAL A 91 3.79 13.89 -1.16
CA VAL A 91 3.38 14.90 -2.13
C VAL A 91 2.02 15.48 -1.75
N ASP A 92 1.92 16.80 -1.84
CA ASP A 92 0.63 17.48 -1.78
C ASP A 92 -0.23 17.18 -3.02
N GLU A 93 -1.53 17.43 -2.91
CA GLU A 93 -2.52 17.03 -3.92
C GLU A 93 -2.26 17.56 -5.34
N GLU A 94 -1.51 18.65 -5.48
CA GLU A 94 -1.28 19.33 -6.76
C GLU A 94 0.15 19.10 -7.31
N GLY A 95 1.03 18.41 -6.59
CA GLY A 95 2.47 18.40 -6.86
C GLY A 95 3.06 17.12 -7.47
N TYR A 96 2.29 16.05 -7.66
CA TYR A 96 2.87 14.73 -7.96
C TYR A 96 3.54 14.65 -9.33
N ASN A 97 3.10 15.46 -10.29
CA ASN A 97 3.67 15.58 -11.63
C ASN A 97 5.02 16.32 -11.68
N GLN A 98 5.41 16.99 -10.58
CA GLN A 98 6.70 17.69 -10.48
C GLN A 98 7.79 16.80 -9.89
N VAL A 99 7.43 15.66 -9.29
CA VAL A 99 8.39 14.73 -8.71
C VAL A 99 9.10 13.98 -9.84
N GLN A 100 10.42 14.12 -9.87
CA GLN A 100 11.29 13.38 -10.78
C GLN A 100 12.09 12.36 -9.98
N GLY A 101 12.47 11.25 -10.62
CA GLY A 101 13.36 10.29 -9.97
C GLY A 101 14.74 10.88 -9.69
N MET A 102 15.57 10.15 -8.93
CA MET A 102 16.90 10.64 -8.51
C MET A 102 17.83 11.03 -9.69
N SER A 103 17.60 10.45 -10.87
CA SER A 103 18.29 10.71 -12.13
C SER A 103 17.67 11.84 -12.99
N GLY A 104 16.58 12.45 -12.54
CA GLY A 104 15.79 13.42 -13.31
C GLY A 104 14.83 12.80 -14.34
N GLU A 105 14.79 11.47 -14.47
CA GLU A 105 13.88 10.82 -15.43
C GLU A 105 12.44 10.81 -14.89
N PRO A 106 11.43 10.98 -15.77
CA PRO A 106 10.03 11.01 -15.37
C PRO A 106 9.56 9.63 -14.91
N PHE A 107 8.52 9.63 -14.06
CA PHE A 107 7.80 8.42 -13.72
C PHE A 107 6.80 8.05 -14.82
N THR A 108 6.62 6.75 -15.01
CA THR A 108 5.71 6.19 -16.02
C THR A 108 4.36 5.78 -15.44
N HIS A 109 4.32 5.53 -14.14
CA HIS A 109 3.16 5.04 -13.41
C HIS A 109 3.08 5.71 -12.04
N PHE A 110 1.88 6.08 -11.63
CA PHE A 110 1.62 6.73 -10.35
C PHE A 110 0.51 5.98 -9.60
N VAL A 111 0.74 5.70 -8.31
CA VAL A 111 -0.32 5.32 -7.38
C VAL A 111 -0.49 6.47 -6.40
N ARG A 112 -1.54 7.26 -6.59
CA ARG A 112 -1.82 8.46 -5.81
C ARG A 112 -2.80 8.16 -4.70
N ILE A 113 -2.44 8.42 -3.45
CA ILE A 113 -3.30 8.28 -2.28
C ILE A 113 -3.66 9.68 -1.79
N SER A 114 -4.93 10.09 -1.92
CA SER A 114 -5.37 11.43 -1.48
C SER A 114 -6.61 11.40 -0.60
N SER A 115 -6.72 12.40 0.28
CA SER A 115 -7.78 12.48 1.28
C SER A 115 -8.79 13.56 0.93
N VAL A 116 -10.03 13.20 0.61
CA VAL A 116 -11.06 14.19 0.27
C VAL A 116 -11.93 14.55 1.48
N PHE A 117 -12.15 15.85 1.67
CA PHE A 117 -13.12 16.38 2.64
C PHE A 117 -14.50 16.50 1.98
N ARG A 118 -15.22 15.39 1.75
CA ARG A 118 -16.60 15.47 1.23
C ARG A 118 -17.54 14.54 1.97
N LYS A 119 -18.63 15.14 2.51
CA LYS A 119 -19.68 14.44 3.28
C LYS A 119 -20.59 13.53 2.44
N ASN A 120 -20.58 13.66 1.11
CA ASN A 120 -21.62 13.06 0.24
C ASN A 120 -21.10 12.27 -0.97
N ILE A 121 -19.78 12.07 -1.12
CA ILE A 121 -19.27 11.15 -2.14
C ILE A 121 -19.25 9.75 -1.54
N SER A 122 -19.70 8.76 -2.30
CA SER A 122 -19.50 7.35 -2.00
C SER A 122 -18.02 7.15 -1.64
N GLN A 123 -17.74 6.97 -0.36
CA GLN A 123 -16.39 6.74 0.15
C GLN A 123 -15.77 5.60 -0.65
N ASN A 124 -14.48 5.71 -0.99
CA ASN A 124 -13.69 4.69 -1.67
C ASN A 124 -13.86 4.66 -3.20
N VAL A 125 -13.60 5.80 -3.84
CA VAL A 125 -13.47 5.88 -5.29
C VAL A 125 -12.05 5.47 -5.69
N MET A 126 -11.95 4.64 -6.72
CA MET A 126 -10.71 4.30 -7.41
C MET A 126 -10.85 4.81 -8.84
N GLU A 127 -9.93 5.67 -9.27
CA GLU A 127 -9.92 6.21 -10.63
C GLU A 127 -8.63 5.81 -11.32
N HIS A 128 -8.73 5.29 -12.55
CA HIS A 128 -7.59 5.01 -13.40
C HIS A 128 -7.62 5.98 -14.58
N THR A 129 -6.57 6.78 -14.73
CA THR A 129 -6.45 7.80 -15.77
C THR A 129 -5.07 7.76 -16.41
N VAL A 130 -4.90 8.49 -17.51
CA VAL A 130 -3.60 8.73 -18.15
C VAL A 130 -3.38 10.23 -18.11
N ASP A 131 -2.21 10.67 -17.63
CA ASP A 131 -1.89 12.10 -17.54
C ASP A 131 -1.48 12.69 -18.91
N ASP A 132 -1.22 13.99 -18.93
CA ASP A 132 -0.82 14.71 -20.16
C ASP A 132 0.52 14.23 -20.73
N ASN A 133 1.36 13.56 -19.92
CA ASN A 133 2.64 13.00 -20.33
C ASN A 133 2.54 11.52 -20.75
N GLY A 134 1.33 10.93 -20.73
CA GLY A 134 1.11 9.53 -21.06
C GLY A 134 1.37 8.56 -19.91
N ALA A 135 1.64 9.05 -18.69
CA ALA A 135 1.84 8.22 -17.52
C ALA A 135 0.51 7.68 -17.00
N GLN A 136 0.49 6.41 -16.58
CA GLN A 136 -0.71 5.77 -16.01
C GLN A 136 -0.86 6.21 -14.55
N VAL A 137 -2.07 6.60 -14.13
CA VAL A 137 -2.34 7.09 -12.78
C VAL A 137 -3.48 6.32 -12.16
N LEU A 138 -3.20 5.58 -11.09
CA LEU A 138 -4.19 5.00 -10.21
C LEU A 138 -4.40 5.92 -9.01
N HIS A 139 -5.57 6.53 -8.90
CA HIS A 139 -5.96 7.41 -7.80
C HIS A 139 -6.83 6.68 -6.79
N LEU A 140 -6.30 6.50 -5.59
CA LEU A 140 -6.96 5.92 -4.43
C LEU A 140 -7.44 7.05 -3.51
N ILE A 141 -8.77 7.25 -3.46
CA ILE A 141 -9.38 8.29 -2.63
C ILE A 141 -9.79 7.71 -1.29
N VAL A 142 -9.29 8.31 -0.21
CA VAL A 142 -9.51 7.85 1.17
C VAL A 142 -10.17 8.93 2.05
N PRO A 143 -10.86 8.56 3.15
CA PRO A 143 -11.42 9.52 4.09
C PRO A 143 -10.34 10.29 4.85
N ARG A 144 -10.54 11.59 5.06
CA ARG A 144 -9.58 12.44 5.80
C ARG A 144 -9.46 12.09 7.28
N ASP A 145 -10.54 11.62 7.91
CA ASP A 145 -10.71 11.61 9.37
C ASP A 145 -10.11 10.39 10.07
N ALA A 146 -9.41 9.50 9.37
CA ALA A 146 -8.79 8.35 10.01
C ALA A 146 -7.50 8.76 10.73
N GLY A 147 -7.30 8.25 11.95
CA GLY A 147 -6.11 8.50 12.74
C GLY A 147 -4.82 8.03 12.05
N ASP A 148 -3.69 8.46 12.59
CA ASP A 148 -2.35 7.95 12.26
C ASP A 148 -1.91 7.00 13.37
N ASP A 149 -2.66 5.90 13.51
CA ASP A 149 -2.35 4.80 14.44
C ASP A 149 -1.48 3.73 13.76
N GLY A 150 -0.95 4.02 12.57
CA GLY A 150 -0.22 3.08 11.74
C GLY A 150 -1.12 2.03 11.07
N GLN A 151 -2.44 2.12 11.18
CA GLN A 151 -3.34 1.28 10.38
C GLN A 151 -3.49 1.89 8.98
N THR A 152 -3.45 1.04 7.96
CA THR A 152 -3.86 1.46 6.63
C THR A 152 -5.36 1.68 6.61
N ILE A 153 -5.77 2.77 5.96
CA ILE A 153 -7.16 3.15 5.79
C ILE A 153 -7.69 2.75 4.41
N LEU A 154 -6.79 2.19 3.58
CA LEU A 154 -7.13 1.63 2.30
C LEU A 154 -7.99 0.38 2.50
N MET A 155 -9.11 0.34 1.78
CA MET A 155 -9.98 -0.82 1.80
C MET A 155 -9.36 -1.99 1.03
N PRO A 156 -9.72 -3.24 1.34
CA PRO A 156 -9.20 -4.40 0.61
C PRO A 156 -9.31 -4.31 -0.92
N PRO A 157 -10.42 -3.82 -1.52
CA PRO A 157 -10.48 -3.63 -2.97
C PRO A 157 -9.48 -2.60 -3.52
N GLN A 158 -9.11 -1.58 -2.74
CA GLN A 158 -8.13 -0.56 -3.15
C GLN A 158 -6.71 -1.14 -3.15
N LEU A 159 -6.34 -1.87 -2.10
CA LEU A 159 -5.06 -2.57 -2.02
C LEU A 159 -4.92 -3.63 -3.13
N LEU A 160 -6.00 -4.38 -3.42
CA LEU A 160 -6.03 -5.35 -4.50
C LEU A 160 -5.85 -4.68 -5.87
N THR A 161 -6.60 -3.60 -6.13
CA THR A 161 -6.49 -2.84 -7.38
C THR A 161 -5.10 -2.23 -7.55
N ALA A 162 -4.50 -1.72 -6.47
CA ALA A 162 -3.15 -1.18 -6.49
C ALA A 162 -2.10 -2.25 -6.76
N ARG A 163 -2.20 -3.41 -6.10
CA ARG A 163 -1.35 -4.59 -6.38
C ARG A 163 -1.42 -4.99 -7.85
N ASP A 164 -2.64 -5.11 -8.40
CA ASP A 164 -2.85 -5.53 -9.77
C ASP A 164 -2.30 -4.50 -10.77
N PHE A 165 -2.49 -3.21 -10.50
CA PHE A 165 -1.90 -2.11 -11.28
C PHE A 165 -0.37 -2.17 -11.30
N LEU A 166 0.25 -2.38 -10.14
CA LEU A 166 1.71 -2.51 -10.01
C LEU A 166 2.24 -3.76 -10.71
N SER A 167 1.55 -4.89 -10.60
CA SER A 167 1.93 -6.16 -11.25
C SER A 167 1.89 -6.10 -12.78
N GLN A 168 0.98 -5.30 -13.34
CA GLN A 168 0.91 -5.06 -14.78
C GLN A 168 2.07 -4.19 -15.27
N ALA A 169 2.48 -3.21 -14.46
CA ALA A 169 3.57 -2.30 -14.78
C ALA A 169 4.96 -2.96 -14.63
N MET A 170 5.17 -3.81 -13.62
CA MET A 170 6.45 -4.49 -13.34
C MET A 170 6.34 -6.02 -13.27
N PRO A 171 6.09 -6.74 -14.38
CA PRO A 171 6.17 -8.20 -14.39
C PRO A 171 7.55 -8.76 -13.95
N ARG A 172 7.55 -9.80 -13.11
CA ARG A 172 8.67 -10.65 -12.59
C ARG A 172 9.94 -10.79 -13.45
N HIS A 173 9.80 -10.69 -14.76
CA HIS A 173 10.86 -10.93 -15.72
C HIS A 173 11.80 -9.74 -15.92
N TYR A 174 11.48 -8.56 -15.37
CA TYR A 174 12.34 -7.38 -15.45
C TYR A 174 13.71 -7.57 -14.80
N HIS A 175 13.88 -8.53 -13.89
CA HIS A 175 15.14 -8.76 -13.19
C HIS A 175 16.06 -9.80 -13.85
N LEU A 176 15.56 -10.59 -14.81
CA LEU A 176 16.27 -11.80 -15.27
C LEU A 176 16.83 -11.72 -16.69
N LEU A 177 16.47 -10.70 -17.46
CA LEU A 177 16.98 -10.53 -18.82
C LEU A 177 17.62 -9.15 -18.98
N PRO A 178 18.78 -9.04 -19.66
CA PRO A 178 19.26 -7.76 -20.12
C PRO A 178 18.19 -7.20 -21.06
N VAL A 179 17.39 -6.26 -20.54
CA VAL A 179 16.36 -5.57 -21.30
C VAL A 179 17.07 -4.92 -22.48
N PRO A 180 16.63 -5.19 -23.73
CA PRO A 180 17.14 -4.46 -24.88
C PRO A 180 17.02 -2.96 -24.59
N ALA A 181 18.06 -2.18 -24.88
CA ALA A 181 18.13 -0.74 -24.58
C ALA A 181 17.00 0.12 -25.24
N GLU A 182 16.06 -0.52 -25.91
CA GLU A 182 14.97 0.07 -26.68
C GLU A 182 13.66 0.20 -25.90
N TYR A 183 13.49 -0.49 -24.76
CA TYR A 183 12.29 -0.34 -23.95
C TYR A 183 12.46 0.75 -22.88
N PRO A 184 11.52 1.71 -22.77
CA PRO A 184 11.56 2.70 -21.72
C PRO A 184 11.50 2.01 -20.35
N ALA A 185 12.39 2.40 -19.45
CA ALA A 185 12.40 1.87 -18.09
C ALA A 185 11.09 2.21 -17.40
N VAL A 186 10.37 1.19 -16.92
CA VAL A 186 9.19 1.41 -16.08
C VAL A 186 9.68 1.97 -14.75
N ARG A 187 9.10 3.10 -14.34
CA ARG A 187 9.35 3.73 -13.03
C ARG A 187 8.01 4.06 -12.41
N ILE A 188 7.80 3.59 -11.18
CA ILE A 188 6.56 3.76 -10.44
C ILE A 188 6.79 4.66 -9.23
N LEU A 189 5.86 5.57 -9.00
CA LEU A 189 5.80 6.39 -7.80
C LEU A 189 4.49 6.17 -7.05
N ILE A 190 4.58 5.78 -5.77
CA ILE A 190 3.46 5.79 -4.84
C ILE A 190 3.51 7.09 -4.05
N THR A 191 2.50 7.95 -4.24
CA THR A 191 2.42 9.26 -3.57
C THR A 191 1.36 9.27 -2.49
N THR A 192 1.67 9.93 -1.38
CA THR A 192 0.74 10.10 -0.26
C THR A 192 1.02 11.40 0.49
N SER A 193 0.10 11.83 1.34
CA SER A 193 0.39 12.93 2.28
C SER A 193 1.31 12.47 3.42
N ASN A 194 2.03 13.38 4.06
CA ASN A 194 2.94 13.07 5.18
C ASN A 194 2.32 12.32 6.37
N LYS A 195 0.99 12.39 6.54
CA LYS A 195 0.24 11.68 7.61
C LYS A 195 -0.28 10.30 7.20
N ARG A 196 0.09 9.84 6.01
CA ARG A 196 -0.46 8.64 5.36
C ARG A 196 0.65 7.75 4.82
N ALA A 197 1.80 7.76 5.49
CA ALA A 197 2.94 6.91 5.18
C ALA A 197 2.58 5.41 5.26
N ALA A 198 1.77 5.03 6.26
CA ALA A 198 1.27 3.66 6.42
C ALA A 198 0.55 3.15 5.16
N ASP A 199 -0.25 3.98 4.48
CA ASP A 199 -0.98 3.56 3.28
C ASP A 199 -0.04 3.32 2.09
N ALA A 200 0.95 4.20 1.88
CA ALA A 200 1.93 4.02 0.81
C ALA A 200 2.77 2.75 1.03
N ILE A 201 3.24 2.52 2.26
CA ILE A 201 3.97 1.31 2.62
C ILE A 201 3.09 0.07 2.53
N SER A 202 1.79 0.17 2.85
CA SER A 202 0.85 -0.95 2.72
C SER A 202 0.64 -1.35 1.26
N VAL A 203 0.53 -0.38 0.34
CA VAL A 203 0.48 -0.65 -1.10
C VAL A 203 1.76 -1.33 -1.59
N ALA A 204 2.93 -0.78 -1.21
CA ALA A 204 4.22 -1.32 -1.59
C ALA A 204 4.41 -2.76 -1.06
N ALA A 205 4.15 -2.98 0.24
CA ALA A 205 4.29 -4.28 0.88
C ALA A 205 3.31 -5.31 0.31
N CYS A 206 2.06 -4.91 0.01
CA CYS A 206 1.07 -5.76 -0.66
C CYS A 206 1.60 -6.26 -2.01
N TYR A 207 2.11 -5.35 -2.83
CA TYR A 207 2.70 -5.70 -4.12
C TYR A 207 3.94 -6.58 -3.99
N LEU A 208 4.90 -6.20 -3.14
CA LEU A 208 6.15 -6.93 -2.98
C LEU A 208 5.94 -8.34 -2.41
N ALA A 209 5.00 -8.52 -1.48
CA ALA A 209 4.64 -9.84 -0.95
C ALA A 209 3.99 -10.70 -2.04
N PHE A 210 3.06 -10.15 -2.81
CA PHE A 210 2.48 -10.83 -3.96
C PHE A 210 3.54 -11.25 -4.99
N GLU A 211 4.47 -10.36 -5.29
CA GLU A 211 5.46 -10.58 -6.34
C GLU A 211 6.56 -11.57 -5.94
N SER A 212 7.05 -11.48 -4.69
CA SER A 212 8.05 -12.39 -4.15
C SER A 212 7.46 -13.76 -3.76
N GLY A 213 6.17 -13.81 -3.41
CA GLY A 213 5.54 -14.97 -2.79
C GLY A 213 5.86 -15.11 -1.29
N GLU A 214 6.51 -14.11 -0.69
CA GLU A 214 6.79 -14.05 0.74
C GLU A 214 5.61 -13.49 1.53
N THR A 215 5.64 -13.67 2.85
CA THR A 215 4.63 -13.08 3.74
C THR A 215 4.80 -11.55 3.81
N THR A 216 3.71 -10.82 4.03
CA THR A 216 3.75 -9.38 4.25
C THR A 216 4.61 -9.02 5.46
N HIS A 217 4.60 -9.85 6.50
CA HIS A 217 5.48 -9.65 7.67
C HIS A 217 6.96 -9.63 7.26
N THR A 218 7.40 -10.63 6.49
CA THR A 218 8.80 -10.72 6.02
C THR A 218 9.18 -9.51 5.17
N VAL A 219 8.33 -9.10 4.24
CA VAL A 219 8.58 -7.93 3.39
C VAL A 219 8.74 -6.65 4.22
N LEU A 220 7.88 -6.43 5.21
CA LEU A 220 7.96 -5.25 6.08
C LEU A 220 9.19 -5.30 6.99
N GLU A 221 9.58 -6.48 7.47
CA GLU A 221 10.83 -6.68 8.22
C GLU A 221 12.04 -6.27 7.37
N CYS A 222 12.11 -6.70 6.10
CA CYS A 222 13.16 -6.26 5.17
C CYS A 222 13.17 -4.74 4.96
N ILE A 223 12.01 -4.10 4.78
CA ILE A 223 11.91 -2.63 4.65
C ILE A 223 12.40 -1.91 5.92
N ASN A 224 12.17 -2.50 7.10
CA ASN A 224 12.57 -1.89 8.37
C ASN A 224 14.06 -2.07 8.66
N GLU A 225 14.66 -3.17 8.22
CA GLU A 225 16.07 -3.47 8.40
C GLU A 225 16.97 -2.72 7.41
N GLU A 226 16.48 -2.42 6.21
CA GLU A 226 17.25 -1.76 5.15
C GLU A 226 17.79 -0.39 5.58
N GLU A 227 19.11 -0.20 5.59
CA GLU A 227 19.76 0.99 6.16
C GLU A 227 19.51 2.26 5.32
N ASP A 228 19.29 2.10 4.01
CA ASP A 228 19.09 3.19 3.06
C ASP A 228 17.65 3.76 3.06
N ILE A 229 16.69 3.08 3.70
CA ILE A 229 15.30 3.54 3.76
C ILE A 229 15.15 4.58 4.86
N LEU A 230 14.61 5.77 4.57
CA LEU A 230 14.41 6.80 5.59
C LEU A 230 13.47 6.33 6.74
N GLY A 231 13.80 6.73 7.97
CA GLY A 231 13.08 6.29 9.18
C GLY A 231 11.58 6.64 9.18
N THR A 232 11.14 7.59 8.36
CA THR A 232 9.72 7.94 8.23
C THR A 232 8.87 6.86 7.54
N TRP A 233 9.53 5.95 6.80
CA TRP A 233 8.91 4.84 6.09
C TRP A 233 9.01 3.52 6.85
N ARG A 234 9.80 3.47 7.93
CA ARG A 234 10.04 2.27 8.73
C ARG A 234 9.10 2.18 9.92
N GLY A 235 8.69 0.96 10.27
CA GLY A 235 7.91 0.64 11.45
C GLY A 235 6.53 1.30 11.50
N ILE A 236 6.07 1.83 10.37
CA ILE A 236 4.87 2.67 10.30
C ILE A 236 3.58 1.84 10.21
N VAL A 237 3.66 0.61 9.68
CA VAL A 237 2.51 -0.28 9.56
C VAL A 237 2.34 -1.06 10.86
N SER A 238 1.21 -0.82 11.53
CA SER A 238 0.81 -1.54 12.74
C SER A 238 0.52 -3.00 12.45
N ARG A 239 0.55 -3.85 13.49
CA ARG A 239 0.27 -5.29 13.38
C ARG A 239 -1.11 -5.59 12.77
N ASP A 240 -2.14 -4.83 13.16
CA ASP A 240 -3.49 -4.99 12.60
C ASP A 240 -3.52 -4.67 11.10
N GLY A 241 -2.71 -3.68 10.66
CA GLY A 241 -2.50 -3.38 9.25
C GLY A 241 -1.84 -4.53 8.49
N ILE A 242 -0.84 -5.20 9.09
CA ILE A 242 -0.19 -6.38 8.50
C ILE A 242 -1.21 -7.48 8.23
N ASP A 243 -2.08 -7.78 9.20
CA ASP A 243 -3.09 -8.85 9.06
C ASP A 243 -4.08 -8.56 7.89
N VAL A 244 -4.45 -7.29 7.70
CA VAL A 244 -5.31 -6.88 6.58
C VAL A 244 -4.62 -7.07 5.24
N ILE A 245 -3.35 -6.67 5.12
CA ILE A 245 -2.58 -6.78 3.89
C ILE A 245 -2.33 -8.27 3.55
N GLU A 246 -1.93 -9.07 4.53
CA GLU A 246 -1.66 -10.50 4.39
C GLU A 246 -2.89 -11.26 3.84
N HIS A 247 -4.09 -10.87 4.25
CA HIS A 247 -5.32 -11.47 3.74
C HIS A 247 -5.52 -11.23 2.22
N ILE A 248 -5.02 -10.10 1.71
CA ILE A 248 -5.20 -9.66 0.31
C ILE A 248 -4.10 -10.21 -0.60
N THR A 249 -2.89 -10.36 -0.08
CA THR A 249 -1.77 -10.92 -0.83
C THR A 249 -2.00 -12.40 -1.16
N GLN A 250 -2.72 -13.12 -0.30
CA GLN A 250 -3.07 -14.53 -0.47
C GLN A 250 -4.31 -14.78 -1.34
N SER A 251 -5.03 -13.72 -1.75
CA SER A 251 -6.25 -13.82 -2.58
C SER A 251 -5.96 -13.66 -4.08
#